data_AF-A0A7W1VVV4-F1
#
_entry.id   AF-A0A7W1VVV4-F1
#
_cell.length_a   1.000
_cell.length_b   1.000
_cell.length_c   1.000
_cell.angle_alpha   90.00
_cell.angle_beta   90.00
_cell.angle_gamma   90.00
#
_symmetry.space_group_name_H-M   'P 1'
#
loop_
_entity.id
_entity.type
_entity.pdbx_description
1 polymer ?
#
loop_
_entity_poly.entity_id
_entity_poly.type
_entity_poly.pdbx_seq_one_letter_code
_entity_poly.pdbx_strand_id
1 'polypeptide(L)'
;MKRLFGCFIFAFLLSAIPLMAQTAPEHVEKIDRMTRDIETLIAANADLQRRISTLSDELNRVRQAQARSANDTAVQAVREDLRQLAEKVQEVDRKRISDKDAIAKEVDRSFEKIEKLIKQGGGSSGSRTPTPSVPTTPIPSDGFEYVVKPGDTLLAIILAANGQLREQGLKPVTLQQVQAANPNLKPERMQVGQKVFIPAYK
;
A
#
# COMPACT_ATOMS: atom_id res chain seq x y z
N MET A 1 121.15 4.81 -9.11
CA MET A 1 119.86 5.36 -8.63
C MET A 1 118.97 5.71 -9.82
N LYS A 2 118.12 4.77 -10.30
CA LYS A 2 116.99 5.01 -11.25
C LYS A 2 116.28 3.72 -11.74
N ARG A 3 116.73 2.51 -11.38
CA ARG A 3 116.08 1.24 -11.78
C ARG A 3 115.33 0.50 -10.66
N LEU A 4 115.26 1.06 -9.45
CA LEU A 4 114.53 0.45 -8.31
C LEU A 4 113.12 1.03 -8.07
N PHE A 5 112.72 2.09 -8.77
CA PHE A 5 111.45 2.79 -8.48
C PHE A 5 110.22 2.20 -9.20
N GLY A 6 110.41 1.34 -10.21
CA GLY A 6 109.30 0.75 -10.97
C GLY A 6 108.62 -0.44 -10.29
N CYS A 7 109.34 -1.18 -9.44
CA CYS A 7 108.80 -2.41 -8.83
C CYS A 7 108.00 -2.14 -7.54
N PHE A 8 108.21 -1.00 -6.86
CA PHE A 8 107.45 -0.65 -5.66
C PHE A 8 106.04 -0.12 -5.95
N ILE A 9 105.80 0.42 -7.15
CA ILE A 9 104.45 0.89 -7.55
C ILE A 9 103.55 -0.30 -7.91
N PHE A 10 104.11 -1.40 -8.42
CA PHE A 10 103.33 -2.59 -8.77
C PHE A 10 102.93 -3.43 -7.55
N ALA A 11 103.73 -3.41 -6.48
CA ALA A 11 103.40 -4.11 -5.23
C ALA A 11 102.31 -3.41 -4.40
N PHE A 12 102.09 -2.10 -4.60
CA PHE A 12 101.03 -1.35 -3.93
C PHE A 12 99.68 -1.40 -4.67
N LEU A 13 99.68 -1.74 -5.96
CA LEU A 13 98.46 -1.92 -6.75
C LEU A 13 97.86 -3.33 -6.65
N LEU A 14 98.61 -4.29 -6.08
CA LEU A 14 98.15 -5.66 -5.80
C LEU A 14 97.89 -5.91 -4.31
N SER A 15 97.66 -4.84 -3.53
CA SER A 15 97.27 -4.88 -2.11
C SER A 15 95.85 -4.35 -1.86
N ALA A 16 95.10 -4.01 -2.91
CA ALA A 16 93.69 -3.66 -2.84
C ALA A 16 92.83 -4.85 -3.31
N ILE A 17 92.93 -5.96 -2.60
CA ILE A 17 91.96 -7.06 -2.69
C ILE A 17 90.73 -6.62 -1.87
N PRO A 18 89.50 -6.82 -2.38
CA PRO A 18 88.33 -6.09 -1.94
C PRO A 18 87.95 -6.47 -0.50
N LEU A 19 87.85 -5.46 0.35
CA LEU A 19 87.10 -5.56 1.61
C LEU A 19 85.59 -5.53 1.28
N MET A 20 85.10 -6.56 0.60
CA MET A 20 83.66 -6.78 0.34
C MET A 20 83.31 -8.25 0.60
N ALA A 21 83.74 -8.77 1.75
CA ALA A 21 83.37 -10.10 2.24
C ALA A 21 82.91 -10.06 3.71
N GLN A 22 82.27 -8.95 4.11
CA GLN A 22 81.56 -8.82 5.39
C GLN A 22 80.15 -8.26 5.17
N THR A 23 79.48 -8.67 4.08
CA THR A 23 78.03 -8.78 4.16
C THR A 23 77.75 -10.04 4.97
N ALA A 24 77.52 -9.88 6.27
CA ALA A 24 77.05 -10.98 7.11
C ALA A 24 75.85 -11.65 6.40
N PRO A 25 75.75 -12.99 6.38
CA PRO A 25 74.68 -13.72 5.69
C PRO A 25 73.27 -13.20 6.04
N GLU A 26 73.12 -12.65 7.24
CA GLU A 26 71.89 -12.02 7.76
C GLU A 26 71.38 -10.84 6.91
N HIS A 27 72.28 -10.00 6.36
CA HIS A 27 71.85 -8.85 5.56
C HIS A 27 71.32 -9.28 4.18
N VAL A 28 71.91 -10.32 3.59
CA VAL A 28 71.47 -10.88 2.31
C VAL A 28 70.10 -11.53 2.48
N GLU A 29 69.91 -12.33 3.53
CA GLU A 29 68.60 -12.93 3.83
C GLU A 29 67.50 -11.87 4.04
N LYS A 30 67.81 -10.75 4.69
CA LYS A 30 66.86 -9.66 4.87
C LYS A 30 66.48 -9.00 3.54
N ILE A 31 67.45 -8.79 2.64
CA ILE A 31 67.19 -8.24 1.30
C ILE A 31 66.30 -9.19 0.49
N ASP A 32 66.54 -10.50 0.56
CA ASP A 32 65.72 -11.50 -0.13
C ASP A 32 64.29 -11.53 0.40
N ARG A 33 64.11 -11.43 1.73
CA ARG A 33 62.78 -11.31 2.35
C ARG A 33 62.06 -10.05 1.91
N MET A 34 62.74 -8.89 1.97
CA MET A 34 62.16 -7.62 1.54
C MET A 34 61.78 -7.65 0.05
N THR A 35 62.57 -8.29 -0.80
CA THR A 35 62.26 -8.45 -2.22
C THR A 35 60.98 -9.26 -2.41
N ARG A 36 60.82 -10.40 -1.72
CA ARG A 36 59.58 -11.21 -1.77
C ARG A 36 58.37 -10.46 -1.22
N ASP A 37 58.55 -9.69 -0.15
CA ASP A 37 57.47 -8.89 0.42
C ASP A 37 57.02 -7.80 -0.57
N ILE A 38 57.96 -7.13 -1.25
CA ILE A 38 57.65 -6.15 -2.31
C ILE A 38 56.91 -6.81 -3.46
N GLU A 39 57.34 -7.97 -3.95
CA GLU A 39 56.65 -8.72 -5.01
C GLU A 39 55.22 -9.08 -4.60
N THR A 40 55.04 -9.53 -3.35
CA THR A 40 53.72 -9.84 -2.77
C THR A 40 52.84 -8.59 -2.70
N LEU A 41 53.39 -7.45 -2.26
CA LEU A 41 52.71 -6.16 -2.21
C LEU A 41 52.29 -5.67 -3.60
N ILE A 42 53.14 -5.85 -4.61
CA ILE A 42 52.83 -5.51 -6.00
C ILE A 42 51.66 -6.36 -6.51
N ALA A 43 51.68 -7.68 -6.25
CA ALA A 43 50.61 -8.57 -6.64
C ALA A 43 49.28 -8.20 -5.95
N ALA A 44 49.31 -7.93 -4.64
CA ALA A 44 48.14 -7.49 -3.89
C ALA A 44 47.58 -6.15 -4.40
N ASN A 45 48.46 -5.20 -4.75
CA ASN A 45 48.04 -3.92 -5.32
C ASN A 45 47.41 -4.09 -6.71
N ALA A 46 47.98 -4.94 -7.56
CA ALA A 46 47.38 -5.27 -8.85
C ALA A 46 45.97 -5.88 -8.71
N ASP A 47 45.77 -6.74 -7.70
CA ASP A 47 44.45 -7.30 -7.40
C ASP A 47 43.46 -6.26 -6.86
N LEU A 48 43.92 -5.32 -6.03
CA LEU A 48 43.08 -4.19 -5.61
C LEU A 48 42.67 -3.31 -6.79
N GLN A 49 43.59 -3.00 -7.70
CA GLN A 49 43.29 -2.25 -8.92
C GLN A 49 42.24 -2.94 -9.78
N ARG A 50 42.33 -4.27 -9.94
CA ARG A 50 41.31 -5.08 -10.63
C ARG A 50 39.94 -4.97 -9.97
N ARG A 51 39.89 -5.09 -8.63
CA ARG A 51 38.62 -4.93 -7.88
C ARG A 51 38.02 -3.54 -8.07
N ILE A 52 38.84 -2.49 -8.04
CA ILE A 52 38.40 -1.12 -8.29
C ILE A 52 37.83 -0.99 -9.71
N SER A 53 38.47 -1.56 -10.73
CA SER A 53 37.92 -1.55 -12.09
C SER A 53 36.60 -2.29 -12.18
N THR A 54 36.48 -3.47 -11.56
CA THR A 54 35.23 -4.25 -11.56
C THR A 54 34.10 -3.48 -10.86
N LEU A 55 34.36 -2.91 -9.68
CA LEU A 55 33.36 -2.12 -8.96
C LEU A 55 32.95 -0.86 -9.74
N SER A 56 33.90 -0.22 -10.43
CA SER A 56 33.61 0.93 -11.28
C SER A 56 32.72 0.55 -12.47
N ASP A 57 32.98 -0.60 -13.10
CA ASP A 57 32.15 -1.15 -14.17
C ASP A 57 30.76 -1.54 -13.68
N GLU A 58 30.66 -2.15 -12.49
CA GLU A 58 29.38 -2.47 -11.85
C GLU A 58 28.57 -1.21 -11.54
N LEU A 59 29.20 -0.17 -10.98
CA LEU A 59 28.54 1.12 -10.74
C LEU A 59 28.05 1.75 -12.04
N ASN A 60 28.86 1.70 -13.11
CA ASN A 60 28.48 2.22 -14.42
C ASN A 60 27.31 1.42 -15.01
N ARG A 61 27.32 0.09 -14.89
CA ARG A 61 26.22 -0.78 -15.32
C ARG A 61 24.93 -0.50 -14.55
N VAL A 62 24.99 -0.36 -13.23
CA VAL A 62 23.83 -0.03 -12.39
C VAL A 62 23.27 1.33 -12.76
N ARG A 63 24.12 2.36 -12.90
CA ARG A 63 23.69 3.69 -13.34
C ARG A 63 23.03 3.64 -14.72
N GLN A 64 23.60 2.88 -15.67
CA GLN A 64 23.03 2.73 -17.00
C GLN A 64 21.70 1.97 -16.98
N ALA A 65 21.56 0.93 -16.16
CA ALA A 65 20.31 0.21 -15.97
C ALA A 65 19.21 1.10 -15.36
N GLN A 66 19.56 1.92 -14.36
CA GLN A 66 18.66 2.92 -13.79
C GLN A 66 18.26 3.98 -14.81
N ALA A 67 19.20 4.49 -15.61
CA ALA A 67 18.89 5.46 -16.67
C ALA A 67 17.97 4.86 -17.74
N ARG A 68 18.19 3.59 -18.12
CA ARG A 68 17.30 2.86 -19.04
C ARG A 68 15.91 2.68 -18.46
N SER A 69 15.78 2.30 -17.19
CA SER A 69 14.49 2.17 -16.52
C SER A 69 13.77 3.51 -16.33
N ALA A 70 14.50 4.59 -16.04
CA ALA A 70 13.94 5.94 -15.93
C ALA A 70 13.47 6.50 -17.29
N ASN A 71 14.14 6.11 -18.37
CA ASN A 71 13.80 6.46 -19.74
C ASN A 71 12.93 5.40 -20.43
N ASP A 72 12.53 4.35 -19.72
CA ASP A 72 11.62 3.36 -20.25
C ASP A 72 10.27 4.03 -20.44
N THR A 73 9.86 4.17 -21.70
CA THR A 73 8.63 4.85 -22.11
C THR A 73 7.42 4.28 -21.37
N ALA A 74 7.43 2.99 -21.03
CA ALA A 74 6.38 2.35 -20.24
C ALA A 74 6.32 2.92 -18.80
N VAL A 75 7.49 3.10 -18.15
CA VAL A 75 7.57 3.68 -16.81
C VAL A 75 7.17 5.16 -16.83
N GLN A 76 7.54 5.89 -17.88
CA GLN A 76 7.12 7.28 -18.05
C GLN A 76 5.61 7.42 -18.27
N ALA A 77 5.02 6.56 -19.10
CA ALA A 77 3.57 6.52 -19.32
C ALA A 77 2.81 6.21 -18.02
N VAL A 78 3.24 5.20 -17.25
CA VAL A 78 2.63 4.87 -15.95
C VAL A 78 2.74 6.04 -14.95
N ARG A 79 3.87 6.75 -14.94
CA ARG A 79 4.03 7.95 -14.09
C ARG A 79 3.05 9.06 -14.48
N GLU A 80 2.79 9.22 -15.77
CA GLU A 80 1.84 10.22 -16.25
C GLU A 80 0.40 9.82 -15.95
N ASP A 81 0.04 8.55 -16.15
CA ASP A 81 -1.27 8.01 -15.77
C ASP A 81 -1.53 8.18 -14.26
N LEU A 82 -0.51 7.96 -13.43
CA LEU A 82 -0.59 8.20 -11.98
C LEU A 82 -0.85 9.67 -11.63
N ARG A 83 -0.24 10.62 -12.35
CA ARG A 83 -0.51 12.05 -12.17
C ARG A 83 -1.93 12.40 -12.57
N GLN A 84 -2.38 11.93 -13.72
CA GLN A 84 -3.76 12.16 -14.18
C GLN A 84 -4.77 11.56 -13.20
N LEU A 85 -4.48 10.39 -12.64
CA LEU A 85 -5.33 9.79 -11.62
C LEU A 85 -5.36 10.63 -10.34
N ALA A 86 -4.21 11.14 -9.90
CA ALA A 86 -4.14 12.03 -8.73
C ALA A 86 -4.97 13.32 -8.94
N GLU A 87 -4.89 13.94 -10.12
CA GLU A 87 -5.70 15.11 -10.47
C GLU A 87 -7.19 14.80 -10.46
N LYS A 88 -7.60 13.67 -11.08
CA LYS A 88 -9.01 13.24 -11.09
C LYS A 88 -9.53 12.95 -9.69
N VAL A 89 -8.72 12.34 -8.82
CA VAL A 89 -9.10 12.10 -7.43
C VAL A 89 -9.27 13.41 -6.67
N GLN A 90 -8.35 14.36 -6.84
CA GLN A 90 -8.44 15.69 -6.24
C GLN A 90 -9.68 16.44 -6.73
N GLU A 91 -10.02 16.33 -8.01
CA GLU A 91 -11.23 16.92 -8.58
C GLU A 91 -12.50 16.31 -7.96
N VAL A 92 -12.55 14.98 -7.84
CA VAL A 92 -13.66 14.28 -7.18
C VAL A 92 -13.82 14.76 -5.74
N ASP A 93 -12.74 14.90 -4.99
CA ASP A 93 -12.81 15.38 -3.61
C ASP A 93 -13.29 16.83 -3.52
N ARG A 94 -12.84 17.70 -4.43
CA ARG A 94 -13.35 19.07 -4.53
C ARG A 94 -14.86 19.10 -4.82
N LYS A 95 -15.33 18.24 -5.73
CA LYS A 95 -16.76 18.10 -6.02
C LYS A 95 -17.54 17.60 -4.82
N ARG A 96 -17.04 16.58 -4.12
CA ARG A 96 -17.66 16.05 -2.88
C ARG A 96 -17.84 17.13 -1.83
N ILE A 97 -16.86 18.01 -1.63
CA ILE A 97 -16.95 19.11 -0.65
C ILE A 97 -18.03 20.11 -1.09
N SER A 98 -18.03 20.51 -2.36
CA SER A 98 -19.03 21.42 -2.91
C SER A 98 -20.45 20.85 -2.81
N ASP A 99 -20.63 19.57 -3.14
CA ASP A 99 -21.91 18.89 -3.06
C ASP A 99 -22.37 18.79 -1.60
N LYS A 100 -21.46 18.44 -0.67
CA LYS A 100 -21.75 18.41 0.76
C LYS A 100 -22.20 19.79 1.28
N ASP A 101 -21.54 20.86 0.86
CA ASP A 101 -21.91 22.23 1.24
C ASP A 101 -23.26 22.64 0.64
N ALA A 102 -23.56 22.24 -0.60
CA ALA A 102 -24.84 22.49 -1.25
C ALA A 102 -25.98 21.75 -0.54
N ILE A 103 -25.76 20.48 -0.21
CA ILE A 103 -26.71 19.66 0.55
C ILE A 103 -26.96 20.26 1.93
N ALA A 104 -25.91 20.68 2.65
CA ALA A 104 -26.05 21.32 3.96
C ALA A 104 -26.94 22.58 3.87
N LYS A 105 -26.71 23.44 2.88
CA LYS A 105 -27.55 24.64 2.65
C LYS A 105 -29.01 24.29 2.33
N GLU A 106 -29.25 23.25 1.56
CA GLU A 106 -30.62 22.84 1.21
C GLU A 106 -31.35 22.21 2.40
N VAL A 107 -30.63 21.47 3.24
CA VAL A 107 -31.16 20.96 4.52
C VAL A 107 -31.54 22.13 5.44
N ASP A 108 -30.67 23.14 5.58
CA ASP A 108 -30.96 24.33 6.40
C ASP A 108 -32.19 25.08 5.88
N ARG A 109 -32.30 25.30 4.56
CA ARG A 109 -33.48 25.93 3.93
C ARG A 109 -34.75 25.13 4.16
N SER A 110 -34.67 23.81 4.06
CA SER A 110 -35.80 22.92 4.32
C SER A 110 -36.26 23.05 5.78
N PHE A 111 -35.30 23.16 6.70
CA PHE A 111 -35.57 23.37 8.12
C PHE A 111 -36.25 24.71 8.39
N GLU A 112 -35.77 25.82 7.80
CA GLU A 112 -36.42 27.13 7.91
C GLU A 112 -37.85 27.13 7.34
N LYS A 113 -38.08 26.45 6.22
CA LYS A 113 -39.41 26.35 5.61
C LYS A 113 -40.38 25.58 6.52
N ILE A 114 -39.91 24.49 7.12
CA ILE A 114 -40.69 23.73 8.13
C ILE A 114 -40.97 24.61 9.34
N GLU A 115 -39.98 25.35 9.85
CA GLU A 115 -40.16 26.26 11.00
C GLU A 115 -41.20 27.36 10.71
N LYS A 116 -41.18 27.96 9.51
CA LYS A 116 -42.19 28.93 9.07
C LYS A 116 -43.59 28.34 9.01
N LEU A 117 -43.73 27.11 8.50
CA LEU A 117 -45.02 26.40 8.47
C LEU A 117 -45.54 26.10 9.88
N ILE A 118 -44.67 25.74 10.82
CA ILE A 118 -45.03 25.52 12.23
C ILE A 118 -45.49 26.84 12.88
N LYS A 119 -44.78 27.96 12.64
CA LYS A 119 -45.13 29.28 13.19
C LYS A 119 -46.42 29.86 12.58
N GLN A 120 -46.71 29.59 11.31
CA GLN A 120 -47.97 29.99 10.66
C GLN A 120 -49.17 29.11 11.05
N GLY A 121 -48.94 27.91 11.58
CA GLY A 121 -49.99 27.01 12.10
C GLY A 121 -50.50 27.33 13.51
N GLY A 122 -50.11 28.47 14.09
CA GLY A 122 -50.50 28.86 15.44
C GLY A 122 -51.86 29.56 15.52
N GLY A 123 -52.96 28.83 15.36
CA GLY A 123 -54.28 29.28 15.84
C GLY A 123 -55.52 28.68 15.16
N SER A 124 -56.03 27.56 15.69
CA SER A 124 -57.41 27.44 16.23
C SER A 124 -57.78 25.98 16.58
N SER A 125 -58.24 25.82 17.83
CA SER A 125 -59.17 24.85 18.41
C SER A 125 -59.67 23.63 17.62
N GLY A 126 -59.58 22.46 18.26
CA GLY A 126 -60.36 21.25 17.96
C GLY A 126 -59.88 20.09 18.84
N SER A 127 -60.45 19.86 20.02
CA SER A 127 -61.54 18.88 20.21
C SER A 127 -61.32 17.57 19.44
N ARG A 128 -61.03 16.51 20.23
CA ARG A 128 -61.20 15.07 19.92
C ARG A 128 -60.41 14.51 18.72
N THR A 129 -59.49 13.59 19.06
CA THR A 129 -59.09 12.35 18.35
C THR A 129 -59.57 12.15 16.89
N PRO A 130 -58.71 11.63 15.99
CA PRO A 130 -57.99 10.38 16.26
C PRO A 130 -56.50 10.38 15.90
N THR A 131 -55.81 9.48 16.60
CA THR A 131 -54.67 8.67 16.18
C THR A 131 -54.35 8.75 14.69
N PRO A 132 -53.09 8.97 14.27
CA PRO A 132 -52.70 8.78 12.89
C PRO A 132 -52.96 7.30 12.55
N SER A 133 -54.00 7.05 11.78
CA SER A 133 -54.20 5.79 11.09
C SER A 133 -52.98 5.62 10.19
N VAL A 134 -52.05 4.77 10.64
CA VAL A 134 -51.18 4.03 9.71
C VAL A 134 -52.11 3.51 8.60
N PRO A 135 -51.77 3.63 7.31
CA PRO A 135 -52.50 2.90 6.29
C PRO A 135 -52.43 1.44 6.71
N THR A 136 -53.55 0.92 7.21
CA THR A 136 -53.73 -0.47 7.56
C THR A 136 -53.71 -1.20 6.23
N THR A 137 -52.48 -1.45 5.77
CA THR A 137 -52.22 -2.51 4.82
C THR A 137 -52.80 -3.73 5.52
N PRO A 138 -53.78 -4.43 4.93
CA PRO A 138 -54.38 -5.59 5.58
C PRO A 138 -53.22 -6.50 5.98
N ILE A 139 -53.06 -6.74 7.29
CA ILE A 139 -52.14 -7.76 7.77
C ILE A 139 -52.72 -9.05 7.19
N PRO A 140 -52.06 -9.67 6.20
CA PRO A 140 -52.60 -10.88 5.64
C PRO A 140 -52.58 -11.92 6.76
N SER A 141 -53.72 -12.57 6.98
CA SER A 141 -53.78 -13.75 7.86
C SER A 141 -52.92 -14.90 7.33
N ASP A 142 -52.57 -14.84 6.04
CA ASP A 142 -51.86 -15.87 5.31
C ASP A 142 -50.39 -15.47 5.16
N GLY A 143 -49.50 -16.34 5.59
CA GLY A 143 -48.06 -16.15 5.59
C GLY A 143 -47.37 -17.38 6.16
N PHE A 144 -46.05 -17.35 6.25
CA PHE A 144 -45.30 -18.45 6.84
C PHE A 144 -44.24 -17.94 7.81
N GLU A 145 -43.96 -18.74 8.83
CA GLU A 145 -42.90 -18.48 9.80
C GLU A 145 -41.57 -19.01 9.26
N TYR A 146 -40.58 -18.13 9.15
CA TYR A 146 -39.21 -18.50 8.86
C TYR A 146 -38.36 -18.50 10.14
N VAL A 147 -37.64 -19.59 10.39
CA VAL A 147 -36.69 -19.68 11.49
C VAL A 147 -35.31 -19.24 10.99
N VAL A 148 -34.79 -18.17 11.57
CA VAL A 148 -33.49 -17.57 11.21
C VAL A 148 -32.37 -18.60 11.39
N LYS A 149 -31.61 -18.85 10.32
CA LYS A 149 -30.44 -19.74 10.33
C LYS A 149 -29.15 -18.94 10.54
N PRO A 150 -28.05 -19.59 10.93
CA PRO A 150 -26.75 -18.93 11.04
C PRO A 150 -26.35 -18.26 9.72
N GLY A 151 -26.06 -16.94 9.77
CA GLY A 151 -25.63 -16.16 8.61
C GLY A 151 -26.77 -15.52 7.80
N ASP A 152 -28.03 -15.72 8.18
CA ASP A 152 -29.15 -15.07 7.50
C ASP A 152 -29.24 -13.57 7.84
N THR A 153 -29.59 -12.78 6.83
CA THR A 153 -29.98 -11.37 6.98
C THR A 153 -31.44 -11.20 6.61
N LEU A 154 -32.12 -10.18 7.16
CA LEU A 154 -33.53 -9.93 6.84
C LEU A 154 -33.76 -9.77 5.32
N LEU A 155 -32.85 -9.09 4.62
CA LEU A 155 -32.92 -8.93 3.16
C LEU A 155 -32.76 -10.26 2.42
N ALA A 156 -31.83 -11.12 2.85
CA ALA A 156 -31.64 -12.44 2.23
C ALA A 156 -32.87 -13.35 2.43
N ILE A 157 -33.48 -13.32 3.62
CA ILE A 157 -34.70 -14.06 3.93
C ILE A 157 -35.86 -13.57 3.05
N ILE A 158 -36.05 -12.26 2.93
CA ILE A 158 -37.09 -11.67 2.08
C ILE A 158 -36.88 -12.04 0.61
N LEU A 159 -35.63 -11.99 0.13
CA LEU A 159 -35.31 -12.34 -1.25
C LEU A 159 -35.63 -13.82 -1.54
N ALA A 160 -35.23 -14.72 -0.64
CA ALA A 160 -35.52 -16.16 -0.75
C ALA A 160 -37.03 -16.43 -0.68
N ALA A 161 -37.73 -15.80 0.27
CA ALA A 161 -39.17 -15.92 0.42
C ALA A 161 -39.95 -15.39 -0.79
N ASN A 162 -39.50 -14.29 -1.39
CA ASN A 162 -40.09 -13.76 -2.62
C ASN A 162 -39.94 -14.72 -3.80
N GLY A 163 -38.89 -15.56 -3.83
CA GLY A 163 -38.80 -16.67 -4.79
C GLY A 163 -39.94 -17.67 -4.62
N GLN A 164 -40.15 -18.12 -3.38
CA GLN A 164 -41.21 -19.10 -3.04
C GLN A 164 -42.62 -18.55 -3.26
N LEU A 165 -42.85 -17.28 -2.91
CA LEU A 165 -44.14 -16.62 -3.14
C LEU A 165 -44.46 -16.54 -4.64
N ARG A 166 -43.47 -16.27 -5.50
CA ARG A 166 -43.66 -16.21 -6.96
C ARG A 166 -44.00 -17.57 -7.56
N GLU A 167 -43.42 -18.65 -7.06
CA GLU A 167 -43.77 -20.02 -7.46
C GLU A 167 -45.23 -20.35 -7.11
N GLN A 168 -45.73 -19.79 -6.02
CA GLN A 168 -47.13 -19.93 -5.59
C GLN A 168 -48.08 -18.91 -6.26
N GLY A 169 -47.57 -18.09 -7.19
CA GLY A 169 -48.35 -17.04 -7.87
C GLY A 169 -48.74 -15.85 -6.97
N LEU A 170 -48.11 -15.72 -5.81
CA LEU A 170 -48.34 -14.67 -4.81
C LEU A 170 -47.45 -13.46 -5.06
N LYS A 171 -47.88 -12.29 -4.57
CA LYS A 171 -47.14 -11.03 -4.75
C LYS A 171 -45.87 -11.00 -3.89
N PRO A 172 -44.78 -10.41 -4.40
CA PRO A 172 -43.56 -10.22 -3.63
C PRO A 172 -43.77 -9.22 -2.49
N VAL A 173 -43.01 -9.41 -1.42
CA VAL A 173 -43.08 -8.65 -0.17
C VAL A 173 -41.88 -7.73 -0.06
N THR A 174 -42.09 -6.54 0.50
CA THR A 174 -41.03 -5.55 0.75
C THR A 174 -40.55 -5.59 2.19
N LEU A 175 -39.35 -5.01 2.44
CA LEU A 175 -38.80 -4.86 3.78
C LEU A 175 -39.77 -4.18 4.76
N GLN A 176 -40.46 -3.13 4.31
CA GLN A 176 -41.41 -2.40 5.13
C GLN A 176 -42.62 -3.26 5.51
N GLN A 177 -43.11 -4.11 4.60
CA GLN A 177 -44.24 -5.01 4.86
C GLN A 177 -43.85 -6.11 5.87
N VAL A 178 -42.67 -6.70 5.73
CA VAL A 178 -42.17 -7.68 6.72
C VAL A 178 -41.94 -7.02 8.09
N GLN A 179 -41.41 -5.80 8.12
CA GLN A 179 -41.19 -5.09 9.38
C GLN A 179 -42.51 -4.68 10.06
N ALA A 180 -43.51 -4.27 9.28
CA ALA A 180 -44.86 -3.99 9.78
C ALA A 180 -45.52 -5.25 10.37
N ALA A 181 -45.29 -6.42 9.74
CA ALA A 181 -45.79 -7.70 10.24
C ALA A 181 -45.00 -8.24 11.45
N ASN A 182 -43.80 -7.72 11.74
CA ASN A 182 -42.95 -8.12 12.86
C ASN A 182 -42.47 -6.90 13.68
N PRO A 183 -43.35 -6.25 14.46
CA PRO A 183 -42.99 -5.00 15.16
C PRO A 183 -41.87 -5.14 16.20
N ASN A 184 -41.61 -6.35 16.69
CA ASN A 184 -40.52 -6.63 17.65
C ASN A 184 -39.20 -7.08 16.98
N LEU A 185 -39.18 -7.23 15.66
CA LEU A 185 -38.00 -7.68 14.93
C LEU A 185 -37.05 -6.51 14.66
N LYS A 186 -35.80 -6.65 15.11
CA LYS A 186 -34.72 -5.70 14.83
C LYS A 186 -33.78 -6.31 13.78
N PRO A 187 -33.70 -5.77 12.54
CA PRO A 187 -32.89 -6.36 11.47
C PRO A 187 -31.41 -6.52 11.82
N GLU A 188 -30.85 -5.58 12.59
CA GLU A 188 -29.44 -5.57 13.00
C GLU A 188 -29.11 -6.54 14.15
N ARG A 189 -30.13 -7.07 14.82
CA ARG A 189 -29.98 -7.90 16.04
C ARG A 189 -30.77 -9.20 15.96
N MET A 190 -30.92 -9.75 14.75
CA MET A 190 -31.58 -11.03 14.55
C MET A 190 -30.74 -12.17 15.12
N GLN A 191 -31.38 -13.06 15.88
CA GLN A 191 -30.73 -14.22 16.49
C GLN A 191 -31.08 -15.49 15.72
N VAL A 192 -30.14 -16.43 15.65
CA VAL A 192 -30.41 -17.77 15.12
C VAL A 192 -31.49 -18.44 15.96
N GLY A 193 -32.47 -19.05 15.30
CA GLY A 193 -33.63 -19.67 15.94
C GLY A 193 -34.79 -18.70 16.18
N GLN A 194 -34.61 -17.41 15.93
CA GLN A 194 -35.71 -16.43 15.99
C GLN A 194 -36.71 -16.69 14.86
N LYS A 195 -38.00 -16.63 15.18
CA LYS A 195 -39.08 -16.74 14.20
C LYS A 195 -39.39 -15.37 13.59
N VAL A 196 -39.47 -15.32 12.27
CA VAL A 196 -39.85 -14.14 11.48
C VAL A 196 -41.08 -14.51 10.66
N PHE A 197 -42.15 -13.73 10.79
CA PHE A 197 -43.36 -13.92 9.99
C PHE A 197 -43.22 -13.25 8.63
N ILE A 198 -43.41 -13.98 7.55
CA ILE A 198 -43.39 -13.42 6.19
C ILE A 198 -44.83 -13.40 5.68
N PRO A 199 -45.42 -12.20 5.50
CA PRO A 199 -46.80 -12.09 5.03
C PRO A 199 -46.91 -12.50 3.56
N ALA A 200 -47.99 -13.18 3.18
CA ALA A 200 -48.29 -13.54 1.81
C ALA A 200 -49.49 -12.74 1.30
N TYR A 201 -49.36 -12.15 0.11
CA TYR A 201 -50.45 -11.39 -0.51
C TYR A 201 -50.88 -12.08 -1.81
N LYS A 202 -52.19 -12.32 -1.95
CA LYS A 202 -52.81 -12.74 -3.21
C LYS A 202 -52.91 -11.57 -4.20
#